data_AF-A0AAV1UUY2-F1
#
_entry.id   AF-A0AAV1UUY2-F1
#
_cell.length_a   1.000
_cell.length_b   1.000
_cell.length_c   1.000
_cell.angle_alpha   90.00
_cell.angle_beta   90.00
_cell.angle_gamma   90.00
#
_symmetry.space_group_name_H-M   'P 1'
#
loop_
_entity.id
_entity.type
_entity.pdbx_description
1 polymer ?
#
loop_
_entity_poly.entity_id
_entity_poly.type
_entity_poly.pdbx_seq_one_letter_code
_entity_poly.pdbx_strand_id
1 'polypeptide(L)'
;MTEPCKATSYPTEAELQTLTQRLHTRLTTRGRASLTRRQVRVLLQDVVLVASGLRPSCLVDCCALTTKQTTIVLEVLQNETNSGQWQWLETKHVRALQLDGNVFFVHVTAFVHEKMVELATDVNDPLVVNVNANLSRPQLVSKKSSATSRSRAKAFAKWTVSACKDLLLSTNELGVLEWKRPSTLAATAVAGRLLCYPYVYDTLEADESNKVVEMDTWSAQDNCLGLCPLWLLKTTIAIPSQQLEMVLQEFSIPQHLLDKGDAFCIDRGSRRDGRSLSPLLKVLRARCQLKLQRASDQSRWTTKDVQVQVRVEGRTLHRVAL
;
A
#
# COMPACT_ATOMS: atom_id res chain seq x y z
N MET A 1 5.04 -23.28 -34.07
CA MET A 1 6.31 -23.33 -33.30
C MET A 1 6.34 -22.09 -32.42
N THR A 2 5.97 -22.24 -31.15
CA THR A 2 5.98 -21.16 -30.16
C THR A 2 7.39 -21.03 -29.60
N GLU A 3 8.01 -19.87 -29.80
CA GLU A 3 9.29 -19.55 -29.17
C GLU A 3 9.17 -19.70 -27.65
N PRO A 4 10.22 -20.17 -26.96
CA PRO A 4 10.19 -20.32 -25.51
C PRO A 4 10.10 -18.92 -24.88
N CYS A 5 9.01 -18.69 -24.15
CA CYS A 5 8.76 -17.48 -23.36
C CYS A 5 9.86 -17.37 -22.29
N LYS A 6 10.80 -16.45 -22.47
CA LYS A 6 12.16 -16.55 -21.90
C LYS A 6 12.36 -15.93 -20.50
N ALA A 7 11.32 -15.46 -19.82
CA ALA A 7 11.39 -15.20 -18.38
C ALA A 7 9.98 -15.20 -17.76
N THR A 8 9.69 -16.17 -16.90
CA THR A 8 8.49 -16.20 -16.04
C THR A 8 8.83 -15.92 -14.57
N SER A 9 10.09 -15.61 -14.27
CA SER A 9 10.62 -15.43 -12.92
C SER A 9 11.01 -13.98 -12.66
N TYR A 10 11.06 -13.62 -11.37
CA TYR A 10 11.64 -12.34 -10.92
C TYR A 10 13.04 -12.10 -11.52
N PRO A 11 13.45 -10.83 -11.74
CA PRO A 11 14.79 -10.53 -12.23
C PRO A 11 15.83 -11.10 -11.28
N THR A 12 16.88 -11.68 -11.84
CA THR A 12 18.07 -12.01 -11.07
C THR A 12 18.74 -10.73 -10.55
N GLU A 13 19.60 -10.88 -9.55
CA GLU A 13 20.39 -9.78 -9.00
C GLU A 13 21.17 -9.00 -10.09
N ALA A 14 21.77 -9.71 -11.05
CA ALA A 14 22.52 -9.11 -12.15
C ALA A 14 21.61 -8.32 -13.11
N GLU A 15 20.43 -8.84 -13.42
CA GLU A 15 19.44 -8.15 -14.26
C GLU A 15 18.92 -6.88 -13.57
N LEU A 16 18.60 -6.98 -12.28
CA LEU A 16 18.15 -5.85 -11.48
C LEU A 16 19.25 -4.79 -11.35
N GLN A 17 20.51 -5.20 -11.19
CA GLN A 17 21.66 -4.29 -11.16
C GLN A 17 21.86 -3.58 -12.50
N THR A 18 21.69 -4.31 -13.61
CA THR A 18 21.77 -3.74 -14.95
C THR A 18 20.65 -2.71 -15.17
N LEU A 19 19.41 -3.04 -14.80
CA LEU A 19 18.29 -2.10 -14.87
C LEU A 19 18.52 -0.87 -13.98
N THR A 20 19.03 -1.08 -12.76
CA THR A 20 19.40 -0.01 -11.83
C THR A 20 20.39 0.96 -12.49
N GLN A 21 21.43 0.42 -13.15
CA GLN A 21 22.42 1.24 -13.84
C GLN A 21 21.81 2.03 -15.01
N ARG A 22 20.95 1.39 -15.82
CA ARG A 22 20.25 2.06 -16.94
C ARG A 22 19.35 3.19 -16.45
N LEU A 23 18.53 2.91 -15.44
CA LEU A 23 17.61 3.90 -14.87
C LEU A 23 18.37 5.06 -14.22
N HIS A 24 19.41 4.77 -13.43
CA HIS A 24 20.25 5.78 -12.80
C HIS A 24 20.86 6.71 -13.85
N THR A 25 21.47 6.18 -14.91
CA THR A 25 22.03 6.99 -16.00
C THR A 25 20.98 7.90 -16.64
N ARG A 26 19.76 7.41 -16.89
CA ARG A 26 18.68 8.24 -17.46
C ARG A 26 18.18 9.30 -16.48
N LEU A 27 18.06 8.99 -15.20
CA LEU A 27 17.66 9.93 -14.17
C LEU A 27 18.70 11.05 -13.98
N THR A 28 20.00 10.73 -14.03
CA THR A 28 21.07 11.74 -13.97
C THR A 28 21.11 12.61 -15.22
N THR A 29 21.02 12.01 -16.41
CA THR A 29 21.17 12.73 -17.69
C THR A 29 19.93 13.54 -18.07
N ARG A 30 18.73 12.94 -18.01
CA ARG A 30 17.46 13.59 -18.42
C ARG A 30 16.72 14.20 -17.24
N GLY A 31 16.71 13.52 -16.10
CA GLY A 31 15.99 13.94 -14.90
C GLY A 31 16.75 14.92 -14.01
N ARG A 32 18.06 15.11 -14.26
CA ARG A 32 18.99 15.87 -13.41
C ARG A 32 18.87 15.48 -11.92
N ALA A 33 18.60 14.21 -11.66
CA ALA A 33 18.35 13.70 -10.32
C ALA A 33 19.66 13.46 -9.57
N SER A 34 19.70 13.82 -8.28
CA SER A 34 20.81 13.53 -7.36
C SER A 34 20.67 12.17 -6.65
N LEU A 35 19.89 11.25 -7.23
CA LEU A 35 19.62 9.96 -6.61
C LEU A 35 20.84 9.03 -6.70
N THR A 36 21.19 8.44 -5.57
CA THR A 36 22.22 7.41 -5.52
C THR A 36 21.74 6.13 -6.21
N ARG A 37 22.66 5.29 -6.71
CA ARG A 37 22.32 3.96 -7.26
C ARG A 37 21.56 3.09 -6.25
N ARG A 38 21.85 3.25 -4.96
CA ARG A 38 21.15 2.54 -3.88
C ARG A 38 19.68 2.95 -3.79
N GLN A 39 19.38 4.25 -3.85
CA GLN A 39 17.99 4.73 -3.88
C GLN A 39 17.25 4.26 -5.13
N VAL A 40 17.89 4.32 -6.29
CA VAL A 40 17.31 3.81 -7.56
C VAL A 40 17.01 2.32 -7.46
N ARG A 41 17.89 1.55 -6.81
CA ARG A 41 17.68 0.12 -6.59
C ARG A 41 16.47 -0.17 -5.70
N VAL A 42 16.34 0.53 -4.57
CA VAL A 42 15.18 0.39 -3.66
C VAL A 42 13.89 0.76 -4.39
N LEU A 43 13.89 1.88 -5.11
CA LEU A 43 12.77 2.29 -5.96
C LEU A 43 12.38 1.18 -6.96
N LEU A 44 13.34 0.61 -7.67
CA LEU A 44 13.06 -0.46 -8.62
C LEU A 44 12.49 -1.71 -7.94
N GLN A 45 13.00 -2.10 -6.77
CA GLN A 45 12.47 -3.25 -6.04
C GLN A 45 10.98 -3.08 -5.74
N ASP A 46 10.54 -1.90 -5.32
CA ASP A 46 9.13 -1.62 -5.05
C ASP A 46 8.29 -1.50 -6.34
N VAL A 47 8.79 -0.78 -7.35
CA VAL A 47 8.02 -0.53 -8.57
C VAL A 47 7.88 -1.78 -9.43
N VAL A 48 8.87 -2.68 -9.44
CA VAL A 48 8.77 -3.97 -10.14
C VAL A 48 7.65 -4.83 -9.56
N LEU A 49 7.47 -4.83 -8.24
CA LEU A 49 6.36 -5.54 -7.59
C LEU A 49 5.01 -4.95 -7.99
N VAL A 50 4.92 -3.63 -8.10
CA VAL A 50 3.72 -2.98 -8.61
C VAL A 50 3.49 -3.33 -10.08
N ALA A 51 4.51 -3.19 -10.91
CA ALA A 51 4.44 -3.48 -12.35
C ALA A 51 4.12 -4.94 -12.67
N SER A 52 4.35 -5.85 -11.74
CA SER A 52 3.99 -7.26 -11.87
C SER A 52 2.54 -7.60 -11.48
N GLY A 53 1.81 -6.65 -10.88
CA GLY A 53 0.49 -6.87 -10.30
C GLY A 53 0.50 -7.52 -8.91
N LEU A 54 1.64 -8.00 -8.41
CA LEU A 54 1.77 -8.60 -7.08
C LEU A 54 1.50 -7.61 -5.94
N ARG A 55 1.75 -6.32 -6.18
CA ARG A 55 1.43 -5.23 -5.26
C ARG A 55 0.49 -4.24 -5.97
N PRO A 56 -0.71 -3.96 -5.44
CA PRO A 56 -1.62 -3.00 -6.08
C PRO A 56 -1.05 -1.59 -6.19
N SER A 57 -0.23 -1.18 -5.22
CA SER A 57 0.38 0.15 -5.17
C SER A 57 1.54 0.21 -4.19
N CYS A 58 2.42 1.20 -4.34
CA CYS A 58 3.45 1.54 -3.36
C CYS A 58 3.64 3.05 -3.25
N LEU A 59 4.09 3.51 -2.08
CA LEU A 59 4.58 4.87 -1.84
C LEU A 59 6.09 4.87 -2.04
N VAL A 60 6.62 5.87 -2.73
CA VAL A 60 8.07 6.08 -2.84
C VAL A 60 8.53 6.99 -1.71
N ASP A 61 9.13 6.39 -0.69
CA ASP A 61 9.61 7.11 0.51
C ASP A 61 11.15 7.30 0.50
N CYS A 62 11.88 6.55 -0.33
CA CYS A 62 13.34 6.62 -0.37
C CYS A 62 13.90 7.84 -1.12
N CYS A 63 13.06 8.55 -1.86
CA CYS A 63 13.43 9.72 -2.64
C CYS A 63 12.25 10.61 -3.02
N ALA A 64 12.47 11.93 -3.01
CA ALA A 64 11.53 12.88 -3.60
C ALA A 64 11.68 12.88 -5.12
N LEU A 65 10.73 12.28 -5.82
CA LEU A 65 10.68 12.27 -7.28
C LEU A 65 9.85 13.44 -7.81
N THR A 66 10.41 14.20 -8.73
CA THR A 66 9.64 15.16 -9.54
C THR A 66 8.81 14.45 -10.59
N THR A 67 7.75 15.09 -11.09
CA THR A 67 6.91 14.59 -12.20
C THR A 67 7.76 14.08 -13.37
N LYS A 68 8.78 14.86 -13.77
CA LYS A 68 9.70 14.48 -14.85
C LYS A 68 10.49 13.21 -14.54
N GLN A 69 11.00 13.08 -13.32
CA GLN A 69 11.76 11.88 -12.90
C GLN A 69 10.86 10.66 -12.84
N THR A 70 9.63 10.81 -12.34
CA THR A 70 8.62 9.77 -12.30
C THR A 70 8.25 9.30 -13.72
N THR A 71 8.07 10.20 -14.68
CA THR A 71 7.86 9.85 -16.09
C THR A 71 9.03 9.05 -16.65
N ILE A 72 10.28 9.41 -16.34
CA ILE A 72 11.46 8.66 -16.77
C ILE A 72 11.44 7.22 -16.23
N VAL A 73 11.01 7.02 -14.97
CA VAL A 73 10.86 5.67 -14.39
C VAL A 73 9.85 4.84 -15.18
N LEU A 74 8.66 5.40 -15.46
CA LEU A 74 7.62 4.73 -16.25
C LEU A 74 8.10 4.40 -17.66
N GLU A 75 8.76 5.35 -18.35
CA GLU A 75 9.33 5.14 -19.69
C GLU A 75 10.37 4.01 -19.70
N VAL A 76 11.24 3.95 -18.70
CA VAL A 76 12.26 2.90 -18.61
C VAL A 76 11.59 1.54 -18.48
N LEU A 77 10.65 1.39 -17.55
CA LEU A 77 9.95 0.12 -17.35
C LEU A 77 9.19 -0.32 -18.60
N GLN A 78 8.50 0.60 -19.26
CA GLN A 78 7.79 0.30 -20.51
C GLN A 78 8.73 -0.17 -21.62
N ASN A 79 9.92 0.45 -21.73
CA ASN A 79 10.93 0.02 -22.70
C ASN A 79 11.44 -1.42 -22.41
N GLU A 80 11.57 -1.80 -21.14
CA GLU A 80 11.97 -3.17 -20.74
C GLU A 80 10.88 -4.20 -21.05
N THR A 81 9.60 -3.81 -20.95
CA THR A 81 8.49 -4.68 -21.40
C THR A 81 8.47 -4.79 -22.93
N ASN A 82 8.65 -3.67 -23.64
CA ASN A 82 8.60 -3.62 -25.11
C ASN A 82 9.79 -4.35 -25.77
N SER A 83 10.95 -4.39 -25.12
CA SER A 83 12.11 -5.14 -25.60
C SER A 83 11.93 -6.66 -25.51
N GLY A 84 10.85 -7.13 -24.87
CA GLY A 84 10.57 -8.54 -24.65
C GLY A 84 11.44 -9.17 -23.56
N GLN A 85 12.32 -8.41 -22.91
CA GLN A 85 13.15 -8.93 -21.83
C GLN A 85 12.28 -9.29 -20.61
N TRP A 86 11.31 -8.44 -20.25
CA TRP A 86 10.52 -8.56 -19.01
C TRP A 86 9.01 -8.62 -19.33
N GLN A 87 8.59 -9.61 -20.13
CA GLN A 87 7.20 -9.77 -20.62
C GLN A 87 6.15 -10.05 -19.53
N TRP A 88 6.58 -10.46 -18.35
CA TRP A 88 5.71 -10.66 -17.18
C TRP A 88 5.37 -9.35 -16.47
N LEU A 89 6.09 -8.25 -16.77
CA LEU A 89 5.69 -6.93 -16.31
C LEU A 89 4.50 -6.41 -17.12
N GLU A 90 3.50 -5.94 -16.41
CA GLU A 90 2.28 -5.34 -16.93
C GLU A 90 2.36 -3.81 -16.89
N THR A 91 3.47 -3.25 -17.40
CA THR A 91 3.76 -1.80 -17.33
C THR A 91 2.68 -0.92 -17.96
N LYS A 92 1.93 -1.43 -18.94
CA LYS A 92 0.75 -0.76 -19.50
C LYS A 92 -0.32 -0.42 -18.44
N HIS A 93 -0.39 -1.19 -17.36
CA HIS A 93 -1.31 -1.00 -16.25
C HIS A 93 -0.71 -0.17 -15.11
N VAL A 94 0.53 0.29 -15.21
CA VAL A 94 1.18 1.07 -14.15
C VAL A 94 0.95 2.56 -14.39
N ARG A 95 0.52 3.26 -13.34
CA ARG A 95 0.44 4.73 -13.31
C ARG A 95 1.21 5.25 -12.11
N ALA A 96 1.72 6.45 -12.24
CA ALA A 96 2.20 7.19 -11.10
C ALA A 96 1.15 8.22 -10.67
N LEU A 97 0.95 8.36 -9.38
CA LEU A 97 0.07 9.34 -8.76
C LEU A 97 0.94 10.30 -7.95
N GLN A 98 0.79 11.59 -8.20
CA GLN A 98 1.34 12.62 -7.34
C GLN A 98 0.22 13.16 -6.47
N LEU A 99 0.23 12.78 -5.19
CA LEU A 99 -0.76 13.21 -4.20
C LEU A 99 -0.08 14.14 -3.21
N ASP A 100 -0.40 15.43 -3.29
CA ASP A 100 0.09 16.45 -2.36
C ASP A 100 1.63 16.37 -2.16
N GLY A 101 2.38 16.16 -3.24
CA GLY A 101 3.85 16.06 -3.24
C GLY A 101 4.43 14.64 -3.05
N ASN A 102 3.62 13.68 -2.62
CA ASN A 102 4.03 12.27 -2.49
C ASN A 102 3.78 11.50 -3.80
N VAL A 103 4.68 10.58 -4.13
CA VAL A 103 4.59 9.77 -5.36
C VAL A 103 4.21 8.35 -5.02
N PHE A 104 3.09 7.89 -5.59
CA PHE A 104 2.67 6.50 -5.54
C PHE A 104 2.78 5.88 -6.92
N PHE A 105 3.24 4.63 -7.01
CA PHE A 105 3.03 3.82 -8.21
C PHE A 105 1.84 2.91 -7.97
N VAL A 106 0.95 2.79 -8.95
CA VAL A 106 -0.29 2.03 -8.85
C VAL A 106 -0.43 1.12 -10.07
N HIS A 107 -0.67 -0.15 -9.83
CA HIS A 107 -1.09 -1.08 -10.85
C HIS A 107 -2.62 -1.03 -10.97
N VAL A 108 -3.12 -0.33 -11.99
CA VAL A 108 -4.53 0.06 -12.16
C VAL A 108 -5.48 -1.14 -11.98
N THR A 109 -5.24 -2.24 -12.68
CA THR A 109 -6.15 -3.41 -12.65
C THR A 109 -6.22 -4.04 -11.26
N ALA A 110 -5.07 -4.38 -10.67
CA ALA A 110 -4.96 -4.92 -9.32
C ALA A 110 -5.55 -3.98 -8.26
N PHE A 111 -5.28 -2.67 -8.35
CA PHE A 111 -5.82 -1.67 -7.43
C PHE A 111 -7.34 -1.58 -7.52
N VAL A 112 -7.88 -1.40 -8.73
CA VAL A 112 -9.33 -1.28 -8.95
C VAL A 112 -10.04 -2.55 -8.50
N HIS A 113 -9.52 -3.73 -8.86
CA HIS A 113 -10.09 -4.99 -8.43
C HIS A 113 -10.17 -5.08 -6.90
N GLU A 114 -9.06 -4.79 -6.22
CA GLU A 114 -9.00 -4.81 -4.75
C GLU A 114 -10.03 -3.84 -4.16
N LYS A 115 -10.12 -2.61 -4.67
CA LYS A 115 -11.07 -1.61 -4.17
C LYS A 115 -12.53 -1.97 -4.43
N MET A 116 -12.84 -2.54 -5.59
CA MET A 116 -14.21 -2.96 -5.89
C MET A 116 -14.63 -4.14 -5.02
N VAL A 117 -13.73 -5.09 -4.74
CA VAL A 117 -14.02 -6.17 -3.79
C VAL A 117 -14.19 -5.64 -2.36
N GLU A 118 -13.38 -4.67 -1.93
CA GLU A 118 -13.56 -3.97 -0.65
C GLU A 118 -14.96 -3.35 -0.52
N LEU A 119 -15.39 -2.60 -1.54
CA LEU A 119 -16.69 -1.92 -1.55
C LEU A 119 -17.87 -2.89 -1.66
N ALA A 120 -17.72 -4.00 -2.39
CA ALA A 120 -18.81 -4.94 -2.63
C ALA A 120 -19.05 -5.90 -1.45
N THR A 121 -18.00 -6.27 -0.71
CA THR A 121 -18.10 -7.36 0.28
C THR A 121 -18.22 -6.90 1.72
N ASP A 122 -17.95 -5.62 2.04
CA ASP A 122 -17.80 -5.07 3.41
C ASP A 122 -16.73 -5.76 4.29
N VAL A 123 -16.38 -7.02 3.99
CA VAL A 123 -15.42 -7.90 4.64
C VAL A 123 -13.99 -7.41 4.47
N ASN A 124 -13.70 -6.65 3.41
CA ASN A 124 -12.36 -6.13 3.12
C ASN A 124 -12.21 -4.62 3.35
N ASP A 125 -13.27 -3.92 3.76
CA ASP A 125 -13.15 -2.49 4.08
C ASP A 125 -12.13 -2.30 5.22
N PRO A 126 -11.15 -1.39 5.07
CA PRO A 126 -10.14 -1.16 6.08
C PRO A 126 -10.74 -0.79 7.43
N LEU A 127 -10.11 -1.31 8.47
CA LEU A 127 -10.39 -0.90 9.83
C LEU A 127 -9.85 0.51 10.04
N VAL A 128 -10.73 1.46 10.36
CA VAL A 128 -10.36 2.86 10.59
C VAL A 128 -10.07 3.07 12.06
N VAL A 129 -8.93 3.68 12.37
CA VAL A 129 -8.54 3.97 13.75
C VAL A 129 -8.34 5.45 13.95
N ASN A 130 -9.12 5.98 14.89
CA ASN A 130 -9.04 7.35 15.31
C ASN A 130 -7.78 7.56 16.14
N VAL A 131 -6.91 8.43 15.65
CA VAL A 131 -5.65 8.80 16.28
C VAL A 131 -5.58 10.26 16.69
N ASN A 132 -6.72 10.94 16.77
CA ASN A 132 -6.83 12.34 17.20
C ASN A 132 -5.99 12.60 18.48
N ALA A 133 -5.25 13.71 18.50
CA ALA A 133 -4.39 14.13 19.61
C ALA A 133 -5.11 14.18 20.96
N ASN A 134 -6.41 14.50 20.96
CA ASN A 134 -7.22 14.63 22.17
C ASN A 134 -7.54 13.27 22.83
N LEU A 135 -7.20 12.16 22.19
CA LEU A 135 -7.40 10.82 22.74
C LEU A 135 -6.20 10.41 23.60
N SER A 136 -6.49 9.78 24.75
CA SER A 136 -5.46 9.15 25.58
C SER A 136 -4.77 7.94 24.91
N ARG A 137 -5.42 7.35 23.91
CA ARG A 137 -4.91 6.26 23.07
C ARG A 137 -5.76 6.10 21.80
N PRO A 138 -5.20 5.52 20.72
CA PRO A 138 -5.94 5.21 19.50
C PRO A 138 -7.21 4.39 19.73
N GLN A 139 -8.26 4.64 18.96
CA GLN A 139 -9.55 3.96 19.09
C GLN A 139 -10.05 3.42 17.75
N LEU A 140 -10.47 2.15 17.74
CA LEU A 140 -11.12 1.57 16.57
C LEU A 140 -12.48 2.21 16.34
N VAL A 141 -12.70 2.73 15.14
CA VAL A 141 -13.95 3.40 14.76
C VAL A 141 -14.96 2.33 14.35
N SER A 142 -16.10 2.28 15.05
CA SER A 142 -17.20 1.40 14.66
C SER A 142 -18.05 2.08 13.59
N LYS A 143 -18.37 1.37 12.50
CA LYS A 143 -19.32 1.86 11.47
C LYS A 143 -20.70 2.21 12.05
N LYS A 144 -21.04 1.68 13.23
CA LYS A 144 -22.33 1.88 13.90
C LYS A 144 -22.33 2.96 14.98
N SER A 145 -21.17 3.53 15.35
CA SER A 145 -21.07 4.31 16.59
C SER A 145 -21.46 5.79 16.50
N SER A 146 -21.39 6.44 15.34
CA SER A 146 -21.77 7.85 15.21
C SER A 146 -22.18 8.28 13.80
N ALA A 147 -22.89 9.41 13.68
CA ALA A 147 -23.21 10.03 12.38
C ALA A 147 -21.94 10.45 11.62
N THR A 148 -20.96 11.01 12.34
CA THR A 148 -19.65 11.42 11.81
C THR A 148 -18.89 10.25 11.19
N SER A 149 -18.83 9.10 11.87
CA SER A 149 -18.19 7.89 11.36
C SER A 149 -18.85 7.36 10.07
N ARG A 150 -20.20 7.41 10.00
CA ARG A 150 -20.94 7.03 8.79
C ARG A 150 -20.69 7.99 7.63
N SER A 151 -20.65 9.29 7.90
CA SER A 151 -20.33 10.32 6.92
C SER A 151 -18.92 10.14 6.34
N ARG A 152 -17.93 9.88 7.21
CA ARG A 152 -16.54 9.60 6.81
C ARG A 152 -16.42 8.32 5.99
N ALA A 153 -17.08 7.23 6.38
CA ALA A 153 -17.11 6.00 5.58
C ALA A 153 -17.69 6.24 4.17
N LYS A 154 -18.78 7.03 4.07
CA LYS A 154 -19.36 7.43 2.78
C LYS A 154 -18.39 8.30 1.97
N ALA A 155 -17.65 9.21 2.61
CA ALA A 155 -16.63 10.02 1.95
C ALA A 155 -15.49 9.15 1.38
N PHE A 156 -14.98 8.19 2.15
CA PHE A 156 -13.99 7.22 1.66
C PHE A 156 -14.50 6.41 0.48
N ALA A 157 -15.72 5.89 0.55
CA ALA A 157 -16.31 5.10 -0.54
C ALA A 157 -16.45 5.94 -1.81
N LYS A 158 -17.01 7.16 -1.70
CA LYS A 158 -17.17 8.09 -2.83
C LYS A 158 -15.83 8.44 -3.46
N TRP A 159 -14.83 8.77 -2.63
CA TRP A 159 -13.50 9.08 -3.12
C TRP A 159 -12.84 7.88 -3.79
N THR A 160 -12.95 6.68 -3.20
CA THR A 160 -12.39 5.44 -3.77
C THR A 160 -12.98 5.16 -5.16
N VAL A 161 -14.30 5.31 -5.33
CA VAL A 161 -14.96 5.14 -6.64
C VAL A 161 -14.45 6.17 -7.66
N SER A 162 -14.30 7.44 -7.25
CA SER A 162 -13.74 8.49 -8.11
C SER A 162 -12.31 8.17 -8.53
N ALA A 163 -11.44 7.84 -7.57
CA ALA A 163 -10.05 7.48 -7.81
C ALA A 163 -9.91 6.29 -8.78
N CYS A 164 -10.72 5.24 -8.59
CA CYS A 164 -10.75 4.10 -9.51
C CYS A 164 -11.20 4.49 -10.91
N LYS A 165 -12.23 5.35 -11.04
CA LYS A 165 -12.70 5.84 -12.34
C LYS A 165 -11.60 6.62 -13.05
N ASP A 166 -10.93 7.54 -12.36
CA ASP A 166 -9.88 8.37 -12.93
C ASP A 166 -8.69 7.51 -13.40
N LEU A 167 -8.29 6.51 -12.60
CA LEU A 167 -7.26 5.53 -12.98
C LEU A 167 -7.65 4.74 -14.24
N LEU A 168 -8.89 4.26 -14.33
CA LEU A 168 -9.37 3.52 -15.50
C LEU A 168 -9.42 4.37 -16.77
N LEU A 169 -9.77 5.66 -16.64
CA LEU A 169 -9.79 6.58 -17.79
C LEU A 169 -8.37 6.94 -18.26
N SER A 170 -7.37 6.85 -17.38
CA SER A 170 -5.96 7.14 -17.70
C SER A 170 -5.22 6.01 -18.45
N THR A 171 -5.86 4.86 -18.71
CA THR A 171 -5.17 3.63 -19.18
C THR A 171 -4.47 3.74 -20.54
N ASN A 172 -4.67 4.84 -21.27
CA ASN A 172 -4.07 5.05 -22.60
C ASN A 172 -2.93 6.08 -22.62
N GLU A 173 -2.70 6.83 -21.54
CA GLU A 173 -1.65 7.84 -21.47
C GLU A 173 -0.57 7.40 -20.47
N LEU A 174 0.68 7.29 -20.93
CA LEU A 174 1.82 7.12 -20.03
C LEU A 174 1.99 8.44 -19.26
N GLY A 175 1.58 8.48 -18.00
CA GLY A 175 1.48 9.75 -17.30
C GLY A 175 1.53 9.64 -15.79
N VAL A 176 1.92 10.77 -15.19
CA VAL A 176 1.79 11.06 -13.77
C VAL A 176 0.44 11.76 -13.59
N LEU A 177 -0.44 11.19 -12.79
CA LEU A 177 -1.72 11.81 -12.45
C LEU A 177 -1.52 12.69 -11.22
N GLU A 178 -1.82 13.97 -11.36
CA GLU A 178 -1.78 14.91 -10.24
C GLU A 178 -3.13 14.91 -9.52
N TRP A 179 -3.13 14.44 -8.28
CA TRP A 179 -4.31 14.39 -7.43
C TRP A 179 -4.16 15.33 -6.25
N LYS A 180 -5.29 15.92 -5.88
CA LYS A 180 -5.44 16.60 -4.60
C LYS A 180 -6.17 15.70 -3.63
N ARG A 181 -5.71 15.66 -2.39
CA ARG A 181 -6.41 14.96 -1.32
C ARG A 181 -7.79 15.59 -1.08
N PRO A 182 -8.83 14.79 -0.78
CA PRO A 182 -10.08 15.33 -0.26
C PRO A 182 -9.85 16.06 1.06
N SER A 183 -10.30 17.30 1.17
CA SER A 183 -10.17 18.10 2.39
C SER A 183 -10.79 17.45 3.63
N THR A 184 -11.78 16.58 3.43
CA THR A 184 -12.53 15.89 4.49
C THR A 184 -11.83 14.65 5.06
N LEU A 185 -10.72 14.18 4.47
CA LEU A 185 -10.03 12.94 4.85
C LEU A 185 -8.57 13.22 5.20
N ALA A 186 -8.05 12.69 6.30
CA ALA A 186 -6.64 12.87 6.66
C ALA A 186 -5.69 12.29 5.58
N ALA A 187 -4.52 12.91 5.41
CA ALA A 187 -3.52 12.48 4.42
C ALA A 187 -3.03 11.05 4.67
N THR A 188 -2.80 10.70 5.93
CA THR A 188 -2.42 9.36 6.38
C THR A 188 -3.50 8.32 6.05
N ALA A 189 -4.78 8.68 6.17
CA ALA A 189 -5.88 7.80 5.85
C ALA A 189 -6.01 7.54 4.34
N VAL A 190 -5.83 8.60 3.53
CA VAL A 190 -5.84 8.53 2.07
C VAL A 190 -4.64 7.72 1.57
N ALA A 191 -3.45 7.93 2.13
CA ALA A 191 -2.26 7.13 1.82
C ALA A 191 -2.46 5.65 2.18
N GLY A 192 -2.96 5.35 3.38
CA GLY A 192 -3.27 3.97 3.77
C GLY A 192 -4.30 3.30 2.86
N ARG A 193 -5.30 4.07 2.38
CA ARG A 193 -6.28 3.58 1.39
C ARG A 193 -5.61 3.32 0.04
N LEU A 194 -4.75 4.21 -0.44
CA LEU A 194 -3.98 4.03 -1.68
C LEU A 194 -3.09 2.80 -1.59
N LEU A 195 -2.43 2.56 -0.46
CA LEU A 195 -1.55 1.41 -0.21
C LEU A 195 -2.31 0.08 0.00
N CYS A 196 -3.64 0.10 -0.07
CA CYS A 196 -4.50 -1.06 0.15
C CYS A 196 -4.27 -1.76 1.51
N TYR A 197 -3.92 -0.97 2.53
CA TYR A 197 -3.74 -1.50 3.88
C TYR A 197 -5.10 -1.95 4.46
N PRO A 198 -5.14 -3.07 5.19
CA PRO A 198 -6.37 -3.55 5.83
C PRO A 198 -6.78 -2.70 7.04
N TYR A 199 -5.96 -1.71 7.38
CA TYR A 199 -6.06 -0.88 8.55
C TYR A 199 -5.52 0.52 8.22
N VAL A 200 -6.26 1.57 8.55
CA VAL A 200 -5.90 2.97 8.23
C VAL A 200 -6.08 3.87 9.44
N TYR A 201 -5.16 4.82 9.60
CA TYR A 201 -5.23 5.84 10.65
C TYR A 201 -5.95 7.07 10.11
N ASP A 202 -6.87 7.62 10.91
CA ASP A 202 -7.61 8.84 10.57
C ASP A 202 -7.70 9.76 11.79
N THR A 203 -7.72 11.06 11.55
CA THR A 203 -7.99 12.08 12.57
C THR A 203 -9.46 12.47 12.45
N LEU A 204 -10.31 11.73 13.16
CA LEU A 204 -11.71 12.10 13.31
C LEU A 204 -11.79 13.18 14.37
N GLU A 205 -12.08 14.41 13.96
CA GLU A 205 -12.57 15.43 14.87
C GLU A 205 -13.99 15.06 15.28
N ALA A 206 -14.29 15.13 16.58
CA ALA A 206 -15.66 15.11 17.04
C ALA A 206 -16.30 16.42 16.54
N ASP A 207 -17.40 16.34 15.80
CA ASP A 207 -18.14 17.50 15.31
C ASP A 207 -18.31 18.55 16.42
N GLU A 208 -17.86 19.78 16.16
CA GLU A 208 -18.54 21.06 16.44
C GLU A 208 -17.58 22.24 16.33
N SER A 209 -17.21 22.59 15.11
CA SER A 209 -17.32 23.98 14.65
C SER A 209 -17.13 23.98 13.15
N ASN A 210 -17.93 24.80 12.45
CA ASN A 210 -17.90 25.02 11.00
C ASN A 210 -16.60 25.69 10.52
N LYS A 211 -15.46 25.41 11.16
CA LYS A 211 -14.15 25.82 10.66
C LYS A 211 -13.66 24.70 9.78
N VAL A 212 -13.90 24.87 8.48
CA VAL A 212 -13.02 24.31 7.45
C VAL A 212 -11.66 24.96 7.72
N VAL A 213 -10.91 24.44 8.67
CA VAL A 213 -9.48 24.72 8.75
C VAL A 213 -8.95 24.11 7.48
N GLU A 214 -8.50 24.95 6.55
CA GLU A 214 -7.64 24.51 5.46
C GLU A 214 -6.50 23.74 6.14
N MET A 215 -6.59 22.40 6.14
CA MET A 215 -5.52 21.54 6.62
C MET A 215 -4.42 21.65 5.60
N ASP A 216 -3.66 22.73 5.73
CA ASP A 216 -2.58 23.09 4.86
C ASP A 216 -1.40 22.19 5.20
N THR A 217 -0.85 21.58 4.15
CA THR A 217 0.36 20.75 4.14
C THR A 217 0.29 19.43 4.92
N TRP A 218 1.13 18.46 4.52
CA TRP A 218 1.50 17.27 5.32
C TRP A 218 2.27 17.67 6.60
N SER A 219 1.83 18.73 7.27
CA SER A 219 2.39 19.20 8.52
C SER A 219 2.18 18.12 9.59
N ALA A 220 3.12 18.05 10.53
CA ALA A 220 3.07 17.13 11.65
C ALA A 220 1.72 17.28 12.36
N GLN A 221 0.82 16.32 12.16
CA GLN A 221 -0.43 16.26 12.89
C GLN A 221 -0.13 15.59 14.22
N ASP A 222 -0.29 16.36 15.30
CA ASP A 222 -0.29 15.77 16.64
C ASP A 222 -1.28 14.61 16.67
N ASN A 223 -0.80 13.47 17.14
CA ASN A 223 -1.60 12.25 17.19
C ASN A 223 -1.21 11.42 18.41
N CYS A 224 -2.10 10.56 18.85
CA CYS A 224 -1.89 9.73 20.03
C CYS A 224 -1.10 8.43 19.75
N LEU A 225 -0.54 8.21 18.54
CA LEU A 225 0.23 7.00 18.23
C LEU A 225 1.61 6.99 18.87
N GLY A 226 2.26 8.15 18.99
CA GLY A 226 3.60 8.28 19.55
C GLY A 226 3.71 7.82 21.01
N LEU A 227 2.58 7.62 21.70
CA LEU A 227 2.49 7.15 23.09
C LEU A 227 2.21 5.64 23.21
N CYS A 228 2.05 4.93 22.09
CA CYS A 228 1.56 3.56 22.08
C CYS A 228 2.59 2.57 21.53
N PRO A 229 2.82 1.42 22.20
CA PRO A 229 3.56 0.33 21.60
C PRO A 229 2.79 -0.21 20.40
N LEU A 230 3.50 -0.46 19.29
CA LEU A 230 2.93 -0.96 18.05
C LEU A 230 3.36 -2.40 17.76
N TRP A 231 2.53 -3.13 17.02
CA TRP A 231 2.85 -4.40 16.37
C TRP A 231 3.05 -4.19 14.89
N LEU A 232 4.03 -4.86 14.29
CA LEU A 232 4.35 -4.75 12.88
C LEU A 232 3.87 -5.99 12.13
N LEU A 233 2.99 -5.79 11.15
CA LEU A 233 2.52 -6.86 10.28
C LEU A 233 3.21 -6.72 8.93
N LYS A 234 3.81 -7.83 8.46
CA LYS A 234 4.49 -7.89 7.17
C LYS A 234 3.92 -9.00 6.32
N THR A 235 3.51 -8.66 5.11
CA THR A 235 3.26 -9.66 4.08
C THR A 235 4.52 -9.78 3.25
N THR A 236 4.99 -11.00 3.05
CA THR A 236 6.20 -11.26 2.27
C THR A 236 5.91 -12.29 1.19
N ILE A 237 6.71 -12.23 0.13
CA ILE A 237 6.81 -13.31 -0.83
C ILE A 237 8.24 -13.83 -0.84
N ALA A 238 8.35 -15.15 -0.85
CA ALA A 238 9.61 -15.84 -1.05
C ALA A 238 9.71 -16.24 -2.51
N ILE A 239 10.89 -16.05 -3.11
CA ILE A 239 11.27 -16.57 -4.43
C ILE A 239 12.27 -17.69 -4.17
N PRO A 240 11.83 -18.96 -4.12
CA PRO A 240 12.67 -20.06 -3.69
C PRO A 240 13.92 -20.24 -4.58
N SER A 241 13.76 -20.03 -5.89
CA SER A 241 14.85 -20.16 -6.88
C SER A 241 16.01 -19.19 -6.64
N GLN A 242 15.78 -18.08 -5.93
CA GLN A 242 16.78 -17.06 -5.63
C GLN A 242 17.08 -16.94 -4.12
N GLN A 243 16.45 -17.76 -3.28
CA GLN A 243 16.50 -17.63 -1.81
C GLN A 243 16.20 -16.20 -1.32
N LEU A 244 15.30 -15.51 -2.03
CA LEU A 244 14.98 -14.11 -1.81
C LEU A 244 13.63 -13.98 -1.10
N GLU A 245 13.57 -13.14 -0.07
CA GLU A 245 12.33 -12.74 0.57
C GLU A 245 12.10 -11.24 0.35
N MET A 246 10.91 -10.89 -0.15
CA MET A 246 10.53 -9.51 -0.44
C MET A 246 9.28 -9.15 0.34
N VAL A 247 9.29 -7.96 0.94
CA VAL A 247 8.11 -7.39 1.60
C VAL A 247 7.14 -6.89 0.54
N LEU A 248 5.85 -7.22 0.67
CA LEU A 248 4.78 -6.69 -0.17
C LEU A 248 3.99 -5.59 0.51
N GLN A 249 3.70 -5.73 1.80
CA GLN A 249 3.07 -4.69 2.60
C GLN A 249 3.63 -4.76 4.02
N GLU A 250 3.81 -3.58 4.62
CA GLU A 250 4.26 -3.43 5.99
C GLU A 250 3.43 -2.34 6.66
N PHE A 251 2.74 -2.69 7.74
CA PHE A 251 1.91 -1.74 8.48
C PHE A 251 1.93 -2.04 9.97
N SER A 252 1.74 -0.99 10.77
CA SER A 252 1.77 -1.06 12.22
C SER A 252 0.37 -0.96 12.82
N ILE A 253 0.17 -1.55 14.01
CA ILE A 253 -1.10 -1.50 14.75
C ILE A 253 -0.82 -1.29 16.25
N PRO A 254 -1.54 -0.40 16.96
CA PRO A 254 -1.41 -0.25 18.40
C PRO A 254 -1.73 -1.54 19.15
N GLN A 255 -0.80 -1.95 20.02
CA GLN A 255 -0.87 -3.22 20.75
C GLN A 255 -2.17 -3.37 21.54
N HIS A 256 -2.64 -2.31 22.21
CA HIS A 256 -3.84 -2.37 23.04
C HIS A 256 -5.12 -2.65 22.24
N LEU A 257 -5.13 -2.40 20.92
CA LEU A 257 -6.26 -2.75 20.07
C LEU A 257 -6.29 -4.25 19.75
N LEU A 258 -5.13 -4.91 19.77
CA LEU A 258 -5.05 -6.36 19.68
C LEU A 258 -5.49 -7.02 20.98
N ASP A 259 -5.16 -6.43 22.13
CA ASP A 259 -5.49 -6.97 23.45
C ASP A 259 -6.98 -6.89 23.78
N LYS A 260 -7.70 -5.90 23.23
CA LYS A 260 -9.14 -5.69 23.43
C LYS A 260 -10.04 -6.52 22.49
N GLY A 261 -9.49 -7.49 21.77
CA GLY A 261 -10.18 -8.24 20.71
C GLY A 261 -11.42 -9.06 21.12
N ASP A 262 -11.82 -9.08 22.39
CA ASP A 262 -13.00 -9.79 22.89
C ASP A 262 -14.34 -9.26 22.32
N ALA A 263 -14.36 -8.06 21.71
CA ALA A 263 -15.58 -7.50 21.11
C ALA A 263 -15.95 -8.08 19.73
N PHE A 264 -15.06 -8.85 19.09
CA PHE A 264 -15.33 -9.54 17.81
C PHE A 264 -15.76 -11.01 17.97
N CYS A 265 -15.83 -11.51 19.21
CA CYS A 265 -16.26 -12.87 19.49
C CYS A 265 -17.78 -12.91 19.70
N ILE A 266 -18.50 -13.30 18.64
CA ILE A 266 -19.74 -14.07 18.85
C ILE A 266 -19.27 -15.41 19.44
N ASP A 267 -19.85 -15.74 20.59
CA ASP A 267 -19.68 -16.95 21.39
C ASP A 267 -18.58 -16.94 22.48
N ARG A 268 -19.04 -16.87 23.73
CA ARG A 268 -18.24 -16.97 24.96
C ARG A 268 -18.09 -18.42 25.33
N GLY A 269 -16.86 -18.93 25.32
CA GLY A 269 -16.58 -20.21 25.97
C GLY A 269 -15.27 -20.87 25.59
N SER A 270 -14.11 -20.24 25.79
CA SER A 270 -12.90 -21.03 26.04
C SER A 270 -11.78 -20.24 26.68
N ARG A 271 -11.11 -20.95 27.59
CA ARG A 271 -10.02 -20.50 28.45
C ARG A 271 -8.80 -20.06 27.64
N ARG A 272 -8.06 -19.13 28.25
CA ARG A 272 -6.76 -18.61 27.81
C ARG A 272 -5.74 -19.74 27.65
N ASP A 273 -5.38 -20.06 26.42
CA ASP A 273 -4.08 -20.66 26.09
C ASP A 273 -3.13 -19.57 25.58
N GLY A 274 -1.96 -19.47 26.20
CA GLY A 274 -0.92 -18.45 26.00
C GLY A 274 -0.21 -18.46 24.63
N ARG A 275 -0.88 -18.92 23.57
CA ARG A 275 -0.40 -18.89 22.17
C ARG A 275 -1.48 -18.51 21.14
N SER A 276 -2.71 -18.21 21.57
CA SER A 276 -3.74 -17.78 20.62
C SER A 276 -3.52 -16.32 20.21
N LEU A 277 -3.22 -16.07 18.93
CA LEU A 277 -3.29 -14.74 18.33
C LEU A 277 -4.64 -14.09 18.67
N SER A 278 -4.65 -12.77 18.90
CA SER A 278 -5.92 -12.08 19.17
C SER A 278 -6.90 -12.21 18.00
N PRO A 279 -8.23 -12.16 18.23
CA PRO A 279 -9.22 -12.26 17.17
C PRO A 279 -8.99 -11.26 16.03
N LEU A 280 -8.66 -10.01 16.37
CA LEU A 280 -8.33 -8.97 15.41
C LEU A 280 -7.09 -9.35 14.57
N LEU A 281 -6.04 -9.89 15.20
CA LEU A 281 -4.83 -10.32 14.50
C LEU A 281 -5.09 -11.49 13.56
N LYS A 282 -5.96 -12.44 13.94
CA LYS A 282 -6.40 -13.54 13.07
C LYS A 282 -7.14 -13.00 11.83
N VAL A 283 -8.07 -12.06 12.01
CA VAL A 283 -8.81 -11.43 10.91
C VAL A 283 -7.87 -10.68 9.97
N LEU A 284 -6.93 -9.90 10.50
CA LEU A 284 -5.96 -9.16 9.70
C LEU A 284 -5.05 -10.11 8.91
N ARG A 285 -4.55 -11.17 9.56
CA ARG A 285 -3.75 -12.21 8.88
C ARG A 285 -4.54 -12.86 7.75
N ALA A 286 -5.80 -13.23 7.98
CA ALA A 286 -6.65 -13.83 6.97
C ALA A 286 -6.92 -12.86 5.80
N ARG A 287 -7.18 -11.57 6.07
CA ARG A 287 -7.33 -10.53 5.04
C ARG A 287 -6.06 -10.40 4.20
N CYS A 288 -4.90 -10.32 4.84
CA CYS A 288 -3.60 -10.26 4.16
C CYS A 288 -3.36 -11.50 3.27
N GLN A 289 -3.67 -12.69 3.79
CA GLN A 289 -3.54 -13.94 3.02
C GLN A 289 -4.47 -13.96 1.80
N LEU A 290 -5.73 -13.54 1.96
CA LEU A 290 -6.69 -13.46 0.87
C LEU A 290 -6.26 -12.47 -0.21
N LYS A 291 -5.81 -11.27 0.17
CA LYS A 291 -5.28 -10.26 -0.77
C LYS A 291 -4.10 -10.82 -1.55
N LEU A 292 -3.20 -11.49 -0.86
CA LEU A 292 -1.98 -12.02 -1.45
C LEU A 292 -2.26 -13.23 -2.36
N GLN A 293 -3.19 -14.10 -2.00
CA GLN A 293 -3.65 -15.19 -2.86
C GLN A 293 -4.22 -14.62 -4.17
N ARG A 294 -5.11 -13.62 -4.09
CA ARG A 294 -5.68 -12.97 -5.28
C ARG A 294 -4.63 -12.29 -6.14
N ALA A 295 -3.67 -11.60 -5.53
CA ALA A 295 -2.56 -10.97 -6.26
C ALA A 295 -1.71 -12.02 -6.98
N SER A 296 -1.45 -13.16 -6.33
CA SER A 296 -0.76 -14.30 -6.96
C SER A 296 -1.56 -14.87 -8.13
N ASP A 297 -2.86 -15.12 -7.94
CA ASP A 297 -3.76 -15.70 -8.95
C ASP A 297 -3.93 -14.78 -10.19
N GLN A 298 -3.85 -13.47 -9.99
CA GLN A 298 -3.95 -12.47 -11.06
C GLN A 298 -2.61 -12.16 -11.72
N SER A 299 -1.50 -12.38 -11.01
CA SER A 299 -0.18 -12.18 -11.56
C SER A 299 0.17 -13.26 -12.59
N ARG A 300 1.08 -12.95 -13.50
CA ARG A 300 1.66 -13.93 -14.43
C ARG A 300 2.65 -14.90 -13.77
N TRP A 301 2.84 -14.81 -12.46
CA TRP A 301 3.81 -15.60 -11.73
C TRP A 301 3.19 -16.92 -11.31
N THR A 302 3.93 -18.01 -11.48
CA THR A 302 3.43 -19.33 -11.08
C THR A 302 3.72 -19.59 -9.60
N THR A 303 2.96 -20.48 -8.97
CA THR A 303 3.19 -20.93 -7.59
C THR A 303 4.52 -21.65 -7.39
N LYS A 304 5.21 -22.03 -8.47
CA LYS A 304 6.59 -22.54 -8.43
C LYS A 304 7.62 -21.41 -8.31
N ASP A 305 7.28 -20.21 -8.77
CA ASP A 305 8.16 -19.04 -8.77
C ASP A 305 8.02 -18.21 -7.48
N VAL A 306 6.84 -18.25 -6.85
CA VAL A 306 6.52 -17.46 -5.65
C VAL A 306 5.85 -18.30 -4.57
N GLN A 307 6.41 -18.27 -3.36
CA GLN A 307 5.75 -18.74 -2.15
C GLN A 307 5.28 -17.56 -1.31
N VAL A 308 3.97 -17.47 -1.16
CA VAL A 308 3.29 -16.44 -0.39
C VAL A 308 3.39 -16.73 1.11
N GLN A 309 3.86 -15.75 1.90
CA GLN A 309 3.92 -15.86 3.36
C GLN A 309 3.38 -14.60 4.05
N VAL A 310 2.53 -14.77 5.07
CA VAL A 310 2.11 -13.67 5.94
C VAL A 310 2.77 -13.87 7.29
N ARG A 311 3.71 -12.98 7.64
CA ARG A 311 4.47 -13.00 8.88
C ARG A 311 4.02 -11.85 9.79
N VAL A 312 3.74 -12.19 11.05
CA VAL A 312 3.49 -11.17 12.07
C VAL A 312 4.75 -11.07 12.92
N GLU A 313 5.41 -9.92 12.88
CA GLU A 313 6.60 -9.64 13.69
C GLU A 313 6.22 -8.70 14.83
N GLY A 314 6.23 -9.20 16.06
CA GLY A 314 6.13 -8.34 17.24
C GLY A 314 7.40 -7.51 17.38
N ARG A 315 7.36 -6.25 16.95
CA ARG A 315 8.40 -5.26 17.25
C ARG A 315 7.77 -4.05 17.90
N THR A 316 8.05 -3.85 19.19
CA THR A 316 7.64 -2.64 19.89
C THR A 316 8.39 -1.44 19.31
N LEU A 317 7.70 -0.62 18.54
CA LEU A 317 8.19 0.70 18.16
C LEU A 317 7.89 1.65 19.33
N HIS A 318 8.93 2.18 19.97
CA HIS A 318 8.76 3.01 21.16
C HIS A 318 8.14 4.38 20.85
N ARG A 319 8.32 4.90 19.63
CA ARG A 319 7.67 6.09 19.08
C ARG A 319 7.60 5.97 17.56
N VAL A 320 6.43 6.20 16.97
CA VAL A 320 6.28 6.43 15.52
C VAL A 320 5.66 7.80 15.35
N ALA A 321 6.41 8.74 14.81
CA ALA A 321 5.83 9.94 14.23
C ALA A 321 5.29 9.55 12.85
N LEU A 322 4.01 9.86 12.59
CA LEU A 322 3.46 9.86 11.24
C LEU A 322 3.73 11.21 10.59
#